data_AF-A0A852J730-F1
#
_entry.id   AF-A0A852J730-F1
#
_cell.length_a   1.000
_cell.length_b   1.000
_cell.length_c   1.000
_cell.angle_alpha   90.00
_cell.angle_beta   90.00
_cell.angle_gamma   90.00
#
_symmetry.space_group_name_H-M   'P 1'
#
loop_
_entity.id
_entity.type
_entity.pdbx_description
1 polymer ?
#
loop_
_entity_poly.entity_id
_entity_poly.type
_entity_poly.pdbx_seq_one_letter_code
_entity_poly.pdbx_strand_id
1 'polypeptide(L)'
;PPPFTGVWVGDSKICAIGVHCGHHITSHGLALNCCPDLSWFQHIVPCGLAGTGVTSLSQQLGHPVPVQQVLVPFLQAFQEVFQCTLLSDDRLG
;
A
#
# COMPACT_ATOMS: atom_id res chain seq x y z
N PRO A 1 -8.51 -12.52 9.59
CA PRO A 1 -8.23 -11.75 8.36
C PRO A 1 -8.94 -12.38 7.16
N PRO A 2 -9.56 -11.59 6.27
CA PRO A 2 -10.14 -12.12 5.03
C PRO A 2 -9.07 -12.88 4.22
N PRO A 3 -9.40 -13.97 3.51
CA PRO A 3 -8.43 -14.83 2.81
C PRO A 3 -7.82 -14.18 1.54
N PHE A 4 -7.86 -12.86 1.41
CA PHE A 4 -7.63 -12.14 0.16
C PHE A 4 -6.33 -11.34 0.19
N THR A 5 -5.58 -11.39 -0.92
CA THR A 5 -4.32 -10.67 -1.09
C THR A 5 -4.46 -9.17 -0.80
N GLY A 6 -3.51 -8.63 -0.03
CA GLY A 6 -3.45 -7.24 0.38
C GLY A 6 -3.38 -7.08 1.90
N VAL A 7 -3.39 -5.83 2.35
CA VAL A 7 -3.48 -5.47 3.77
C VAL A 7 -4.86 -4.88 4.04
N TRP A 8 -5.45 -5.26 5.18
CA TRP A 8 -6.84 -5.00 5.51
C TRP A 8 -6.98 -4.39 6.91
N VAL A 9 -7.92 -3.45 7.06
CA VAL A 9 -8.39 -2.93 8.34
C VAL A 9 -9.87 -3.31 8.46
N GLY A 10 -10.17 -4.28 9.33
CA GLY A 10 -11.47 -4.95 9.32
C GLY A 10 -11.78 -5.55 7.95
N ASP A 11 -12.93 -5.17 7.37
CA ASP A 11 -13.39 -5.62 6.05
C ASP A 11 -13.02 -4.66 4.89
N SER A 12 -12.17 -3.66 5.17
CA SER A 12 -11.74 -2.67 4.18
C SER A 12 -10.27 -2.82 3.81
N LYS A 13 -9.98 -2.96 2.50
CA LYS A 13 -8.61 -3.06 1.99
C LYS A 13 -7.92 -1.69 2.05
N ILE A 14 -6.76 -1.63 2.69
CA ILE A 14 -5.94 -0.41 2.77
C ILE A 14 -4.72 -0.45 1.83
N CYS A 15 -4.24 -1.65 1.50
CA CYS A 15 -3.11 -1.82 0.58
C CYS A 15 -3.36 -2.97 -0.39
N ALA A 16 -3.25 -2.69 -1.69
CA ALA A 16 -3.22 -3.73 -2.71
C ALA A 16 -1.80 -4.27 -2.88
N ILE A 17 -1.66 -5.57 -3.10
CA ILE A 17 -0.37 -6.22 -3.37
C ILE A 17 -0.51 -7.02 -4.66
N GLY A 18 0.38 -6.76 -5.61
CA GLY A 18 0.47 -7.47 -6.87
C GLY A 18 1.93 -7.48 -7.29
N VAL A 19 2.57 -8.64 -7.19
CA VAL A 19 3.98 -8.82 -7.48
C VAL A 19 4.12 -9.85 -8.59
N HIS A 20 4.97 -9.55 -9.57
CA HIS A 20 5.43 -10.52 -10.54
C HIS A 20 6.86 -10.93 -10.20
N CYS A 21 7.22 -12.19 -10.40
CA CYS A 21 8.59 -12.67 -10.26
C CYS A 21 8.99 -13.41 -11.54
N GLY A 22 10.04 -12.93 -12.19
CA GLY A 22 10.61 -13.52 -13.41
C GLY A 22 12.13 -13.43 -13.37
N HIS A 23 12.82 -14.50 -13.78
CA HIS A 23 14.29 -14.57 -13.73
C HIS A 23 14.89 -14.19 -12.36
N HIS A 24 14.24 -14.59 -11.27
CA HIS A 24 14.63 -14.26 -9.88
C HIS A 24 14.57 -12.76 -9.53
N ILE A 25 13.89 -11.95 -10.33
CA ILE A 25 13.69 -10.51 -10.10
C ILE A 25 12.20 -10.25 -9.93
N THR A 26 11.84 -9.49 -8.88
CA THR A 26 10.46 -9.06 -8.63
C THR A 26 10.15 -7.73 -9.29
N SER A 27 8.96 -7.58 -9.87
CA SER A 27 8.43 -6.31 -10.41
C SER A 27 6.99 -6.06 -9.94
N HIS A 28 6.46 -4.87 -10.25
CA HIS A 28 5.24 -4.29 -9.65
C HIS A 28 5.44 -3.93 -8.16
N GLY A 29 4.67 -4.52 -7.24
CA GLY A 29 4.84 -4.28 -5.81
C GLY A 29 3.52 -4.17 -5.06
N LEU A 30 3.36 -3.03 -4.39
CA LEU A 30 2.20 -2.73 -3.55
C LEU A 30 1.70 -1.30 -3.79
N ALA A 31 0.45 -1.05 -3.42
CA ALA A 31 -0.18 0.26 -3.47
C ALA A 31 -0.92 0.52 -2.16
N LEU A 32 -0.30 1.31 -1.28
CA LEU A 32 -0.86 1.72 0.02
C LEU A 32 -1.69 3.00 -0.15
N ASN A 33 -2.97 2.93 0.21
CA ASN A 33 -3.88 4.08 0.15
C ASN A 33 -3.55 5.07 1.26
N CYS A 34 -2.74 6.10 0.97
CA CYS A 34 -2.40 7.15 1.93
C CYS A 34 -3.52 8.20 2.02
N CYS A 35 -3.72 8.95 0.93
CA CYS A 35 -4.77 9.97 0.78
C CYS A 35 -5.47 9.97 -0.62
N PRO A 36 -5.68 8.83 -1.29
CA PRO A 36 -6.39 8.86 -2.58
C PRO A 36 -7.86 9.25 -2.40
N ASP A 37 -8.47 9.79 -3.45
CA ASP A 37 -9.91 9.85 -3.56
C ASP A 37 -10.45 8.42 -3.76
N LEU A 38 -11.14 7.91 -2.75
CA LEU A 38 -11.66 6.54 -2.76
C LEU A 38 -12.92 6.38 -3.63
N SER A 39 -13.53 7.48 -4.10
CA SER A 39 -14.71 7.41 -4.98
C SER A 39 -14.41 6.69 -6.29
N TRP A 40 -13.17 6.75 -6.77
CA TRP A 40 -12.72 6.06 -7.98
C TRP A 40 -12.87 4.54 -7.91
N PHE A 41 -12.82 3.94 -6.72
CA PHE A 41 -13.02 2.50 -6.56
C PHE A 41 -14.47 2.06 -6.83
N GLN A 42 -15.43 3.00 -6.82
CA GLN A 42 -16.83 2.71 -7.18
C GLN A 42 -17.01 2.47 -8.68
N HIS A 43 -16.04 2.88 -9.51
CA HIS A 43 -16.08 2.74 -10.97
C HIS A 43 -15.43 1.44 -11.47
N ILE A 44 -14.91 0.61 -10.57
CA ILE A 44 -14.32 -0.69 -10.89
C ILE A 44 -14.97 -1.76 -10.01
N VAL A 45 -14.83 -3.04 -10.38
CA VAL A 45 -15.12 -4.16 -9.48
C VAL A 45 -13.79 -4.61 -8.86
N PRO A 46 -13.37 -4.03 -7.73
CA PRO A 46 -12.08 -4.36 -7.15
C PRO A 46 -12.13 -5.80 -6.61
N CYS A 47 -11.14 -6.60 -7.00
CA CYS A 47 -10.87 -7.93 -6.45
C CYS A 47 -11.96 -9.00 -6.65
N GLY A 48 -13.10 -8.70 -7.28
CA GLY A 48 -14.18 -9.66 -7.54
C GLY A 48 -14.97 -10.09 -6.29
N LEU A 49 -14.87 -9.34 -5.18
CA LEU A 49 -15.40 -9.73 -3.87
C LEU A 49 -16.59 -8.86 -3.48
N ALA A 50 -17.77 -9.48 -3.40
CA ALA A 50 -18.95 -8.82 -2.87
C ALA A 50 -18.80 -8.62 -1.35
N GLY A 51 -19.10 -7.40 -0.87
CA GLY A 51 -19.13 -7.09 0.56
C GLY A 51 -17.82 -6.60 1.19
N THR A 52 -16.74 -6.45 0.41
CA THR A 52 -15.48 -5.87 0.91
C THR A 52 -15.30 -4.42 0.48
N GLY A 53 -14.91 -3.54 1.40
CA GLY A 53 -14.65 -2.13 1.13
C GLY A 53 -13.18 -1.83 0.79
N VAL A 54 -12.91 -0.56 0.49
CA VAL A 54 -11.56 0.02 0.46
C VAL A 54 -11.47 1.15 1.46
N THR A 55 -10.27 1.39 1.99
CA THR A 55 -10.01 2.52 2.88
C THR A 55 -8.64 3.12 2.64
N SER A 56 -8.31 4.20 3.35
CA SER A 56 -7.03 4.89 3.31
C SER A 56 -6.57 5.28 4.72
N LEU A 57 -5.28 5.56 4.88
CA LEU A 57 -4.76 6.12 6.14
C LEU A 57 -5.51 7.38 6.54
N SER A 58 -5.80 8.24 5.57
CA SER A 58 -6.53 9.48 5.82
C SER A 58 -7.94 9.24 6.37
N GLN A 59 -8.66 8.25 5.83
CA GLN A 59 -9.99 7.90 6.32
C GLN A 59 -9.93 7.26 7.71
N GLN A 60 -8.95 6.38 7.96
CA GLN A 60 -8.81 5.70 9.25
C GLN A 60 -8.37 6.64 10.39
N LEU A 61 -7.57 7.67 10.08
CA LEU A 61 -7.06 8.64 11.07
C LEU A 61 -7.88 9.92 11.14
N GLY A 62 -8.82 10.14 10.21
CA GLY A 62 -9.72 11.29 10.22
C GLY A 62 -9.10 12.61 9.74
N HIS A 63 -7.90 12.59 9.15
CA HIS A 63 -7.23 13.76 8.59
C HIS A 63 -6.37 13.37 7.38
N PRO A 64 -6.00 14.29 6.46
CA PRO A 64 -5.14 13.96 5.34
C PRO A 64 -3.78 13.40 5.77
N VAL A 65 -3.40 12.26 5.19
CA VAL A 65 -2.09 11.61 5.36
C VAL A 65 -1.47 11.40 3.98
N PRO A 66 -0.71 12.37 3.46
CA PRO A 66 -0.07 12.26 2.16
C PRO A 66 1.12 11.29 2.20
N VAL A 67 1.50 10.76 1.03
CA VAL A 67 2.57 9.76 0.88
C VAL A 67 3.86 10.20 1.56
N GLN A 68 4.19 11.48 1.52
CA GLN A 68 5.39 12.07 2.13
C GLN A 68 5.49 11.81 3.64
N GLN A 69 4.37 11.78 4.36
CA GLN A 69 4.36 11.46 5.79
C GLN A 69 4.58 9.97 6.06
N VAL A 70 4.34 9.13 5.05
CA VAL A 70 4.41 7.66 5.14
C VAL A 70 5.76 7.12 4.65
N LEU A 71 6.52 7.90 3.88
CA LEU A 71 7.81 7.45 3.32
C LEU A 71 8.78 6.96 4.40
N VAL A 72 9.02 7.75 5.45
CA VAL A 72 9.96 7.38 6.51
C VAL A 72 9.56 6.07 7.22
N PRO A 73 8.33 5.92 7.77
CA PRO A 73 7.96 4.67 8.42
C PRO A 73 7.90 3.49 7.43
N PHE A 74 7.54 3.71 6.17
CA PHE A 74 7.57 2.67 5.14
C PHE A 74 8.98 2.16 4.88
N LEU A 75 9.95 3.07 4.73
CA LEU A 75 11.36 2.74 4.50
C LEU A 75 11.96 2.00 5.71
N GLN A 76 11.64 2.44 6.93
CA GLN A 76 12.04 1.75 8.17
C GLN A 76 11.49 0.32 8.21
N ALA A 77 10.20 0.14 7.95
CA ALA A 77 9.58 -1.18 7.90
C ALA A 77 10.19 -2.06 6.78
N PHE A 78 10.53 -1.47 5.62
CA PHE A 78 11.18 -2.20 4.53
C PHE A 78 12.57 -2.69 4.95
N GLN A 79 13.38 -1.85 5.58
CA GLN A 79 14.70 -2.23 6.11
C GLN A 79 14.60 -3.35 7.13
N GLU A 80 13.64 -3.26 8.04
CA GLU A 80 13.41 -4.28 9.06
C GLU A 80 12.96 -5.61 8.45
N VAL A 81 11.99 -5.60 7.54
CA VAL A 81 11.44 -6.83 6.96
C VAL A 81 12.46 -7.53 6.06
N PHE A 82 13.17 -6.78 5.22
CA PHE A 82 14.12 -7.34 4.25
C PHE A 82 15.55 -7.41 4.78
N GLN A 83 15.79 -6.95 6.01
CA GLN A 83 17.10 -6.94 6.65
C GLN A 83 18.15 -6.26 5.74
N CYS A 84 17.79 -5.10 5.18
CA CYS A 84 18.61 -4.39 4.21
C CYS A 84 18.97 -2.97 4.67
N THR A 85 20.08 -2.44 4.13
CA THR A 85 20.47 -1.05 4.32
C THR A 85 19.96 -0.21 3.15
N LEU A 86 19.20 0.84 3.45
CA LEU A 86 18.86 1.85 2.44
C LEU A 86 20.02 2.84 2.29
N LEU A 87 20.32 3.18 1.04
CA LEU A 87 21.30 4.20 0.70
C LEU A 87 20.54 5.44 0.25
N SER A 88 20.84 6.60 0.82
CA SER A 88 20.41 7.89 0.30
C SER A 88 21.34 8.29 -0.85
N ASP A 89 20.77 8.69 -1.99
CA ASP A 89 21.56 9.31 -3.07
C ASP A 89 21.44 10.83 -2.97
N ASP A 90 22.50 11.47 -2.49
CA ASP A 90 22.57 12.94 -2.36
C ASP A 90 22.70 13.66 -3.72
N ARG A 91 22.69 12.93 -4.85
CA ARG A 91 22.85 13.48 -6.22
C ARG A 91 21.53 13.83 -6.93
N LEU A 92 20.38 13.66 -6.28
CA LEU A 92 19.06 14.00 -6.83
C LEU A 92 18.42 15.25 -6.17
N GLY A 93 19.21 16.02 -5.42
CA GLY A 93 18.82 17.30 -4.81
C GLY A 93 19.02 18.50 -5.73
#